data_AF-A0A6V8H3B1-F1
#
_entry.id   AF-A0A6V8H3B1-F1
#
_cell.length_a   1.000
_cell.length_b   1.000
_cell.length_c   1.000
_cell.angle_alpha   90.00
_cell.angle_beta   90.00
_cell.angle_gamma   90.00
#
_symmetry.space_group_name_H-M   'P 1'
#
loop_
_entity.id
_entity.type
_entity.pdbx_description
1 polymer ?
#
loop_
_entity_poly.entity_id
_entity_poly.type
_entity_poly.pdbx_seq_one_letter_code
_entity_poly.pdbx_strand_id
1 'polypeptide(L)'
;MIRKEGKGVPIKSTLEIKTRTVYKPIDVQEVLPQLWVSQAPKIVRAYHKQGLFAVARVEDVALDIKRWGENHQADLKKLATLIKKIISVVKENGGKGVVKYHIDQGDKLAIWQSDGKKLLPDDLYSKLDSKKPKESELEPVM
;
A
#
# COMPACT_ATOMS: atom_id res chain seq x y z
N MET A 1 -22.03 14.88 -2.68
CA MET A 1 -22.21 14.43 -4.09
C MET A 1 -20.85 14.08 -4.65
N ILE A 2 -20.55 12.79 -4.90
CA ILE A 2 -19.28 12.37 -5.50
C ILE A 2 -19.40 12.52 -7.02
N ARG A 3 -18.59 13.37 -7.64
CA ARG A 3 -18.53 13.48 -9.11
C ARG A 3 -17.61 12.39 -9.64
N LYS A 4 -18.08 11.60 -10.63
CA LYS A 4 -17.24 10.62 -11.33
C LYS A 4 -16.46 11.33 -12.43
N GLU A 5 -15.39 11.98 -12.02
CA GLU A 5 -14.43 12.66 -12.92
C GLU A 5 -13.19 11.78 -13.13
N GLY A 6 -12.52 11.94 -14.28
CA GLY A 6 -11.27 11.25 -14.61
C GLY A 6 -11.45 9.96 -15.45
N LYS A 7 -10.31 9.39 -15.89
CA LYS A 7 -10.25 8.15 -16.66
C LYS A 7 -9.14 7.24 -16.14
N GLY A 8 -9.37 5.93 -16.20
CA GLY A 8 -8.32 4.95 -15.91
C GLY A 8 -7.17 5.08 -16.91
N VAL A 9 -5.93 5.00 -16.42
CA VAL A 9 -4.73 4.98 -17.25
C VAL A 9 -3.95 3.69 -16.96
N PRO A 10 -3.26 3.11 -17.96
CA PRO A 10 -2.40 1.96 -17.72
C PRO A 10 -1.33 2.28 -16.68
N ILE A 11 -1.08 1.39 -15.71
CA ILE A 11 -0.04 1.63 -14.69
C ILE A 11 1.35 1.82 -15.33
N LYS A 12 1.59 1.17 -16.48
CA LYS A 12 2.82 1.31 -17.27
C LYS A 12 3.04 2.72 -17.83
N SER A 13 2.01 3.56 -17.91
CA SER A 13 2.12 4.97 -18.32
C SER A 13 2.28 5.92 -17.13
N THR A 14 2.39 5.42 -15.90
CA THR A 14 2.61 6.24 -14.71
C THR A 14 4.09 6.40 -14.41
N LEU A 15 4.41 7.42 -13.60
CA LEU A 15 5.75 7.66 -13.07
C LEU A 15 5.64 8.24 -11.66
N GLU A 16 6.69 8.05 -10.86
CA GLU A 16 6.83 8.64 -9.52
C GLU A 16 7.76 9.86 -9.60
N ILE A 17 7.41 10.99 -8.98
CA ILE A 17 8.28 12.16 -8.89
C ILE A 17 8.89 12.22 -7.50
N LYS A 18 10.22 12.34 -7.42
CA LYS A 18 10.93 12.53 -6.15
C LYS A 18 11.92 13.68 -6.23
N THR A 19 11.98 14.42 -5.13
CA THR A 19 12.86 15.56 -4.96
C THR A 19 13.71 15.42 -3.72
N ARG A 20 14.97 15.83 -3.77
CA ARG A 20 15.83 15.92 -2.59
C ARG A 20 16.87 17.01 -2.73
N THR A 21 17.47 17.41 -1.63
CA THR A 21 18.63 18.30 -1.67
C THR A 21 19.79 17.66 -2.44
N VAL A 22 20.54 18.46 -3.21
CA VAL A 22 21.74 18.00 -3.95
C VAL A 22 22.79 17.36 -3.04
N TYR A 23 22.80 17.71 -1.75
CA TYR A 23 23.77 17.21 -0.76
C TYR A 23 23.46 15.79 -0.27
N LYS A 24 22.25 15.26 -0.55
CA LYS A 24 21.85 13.91 -0.18
C LYS A 24 21.08 13.29 -1.35
N PRO A 25 21.79 12.79 -2.38
CA PRO A 25 21.15 12.12 -3.51
C PRO A 25 20.26 10.96 -3.07
N ILE A 26 19.23 10.65 -3.86
CA ILE A 26 18.36 9.49 -3.62
C ILE A 26 19.03 8.28 -4.25
N ASP A 27 19.37 7.29 -3.43
CA ASP A 27 19.70 5.96 -3.93
C ASP A 27 18.41 5.30 -4.44
N VAL A 28 18.47 4.67 -5.62
CA VAL A 28 17.32 3.94 -6.15
C VAL A 28 16.86 2.85 -5.18
N GLN A 29 17.78 2.20 -4.46
CA GLN A 29 17.46 1.15 -3.49
C GLN A 29 16.54 1.65 -2.35
N GLU A 30 16.65 2.93 -1.96
CA GLU A 30 15.79 3.57 -0.95
C GLU A 30 14.31 3.61 -1.38
N VAL A 31 14.06 3.66 -2.69
CA VAL A 31 12.73 3.90 -3.26
C VAL A 31 12.14 2.70 -3.98
N LEU A 32 12.94 1.67 -4.28
CA LEU A 32 12.48 0.42 -4.89
C LEU A 32 11.34 -0.26 -4.13
N PRO A 33 11.30 -0.33 -2.78
CA PRO A 33 10.17 -0.92 -2.07
C PRO A 33 8.85 -0.21 -2.39
N GLN A 34 8.85 1.13 -2.41
CA GLN A 34 7.66 1.92 -2.75
C GLN A 34 7.28 1.72 -4.23
N LEU A 35 8.25 1.77 -5.14
CA LEU A 35 8.02 1.60 -6.58
C LEU A 35 7.52 0.18 -6.91
N TRP A 36 7.99 -0.83 -6.19
CA TRP A 36 7.48 -2.18 -6.28
C TRP A 36 6.02 -2.26 -5.81
N VAL A 37 5.63 -1.57 -4.74
CA VAL A 37 4.21 -1.54 -4.32
C VAL A 37 3.33 -0.79 -5.34
N SER A 38 3.80 0.35 -5.86
CA SER A 38 3.01 1.16 -6.80
C SER A 38 3.01 0.63 -8.23
N GLN A 39 3.95 -0.24 -8.59
CA GLN A 39 4.17 -0.77 -9.94
C GLN A 39 4.44 0.34 -10.98
N ALA A 40 4.92 1.51 -10.55
CA ALA A 40 5.31 2.60 -11.43
C ALA A 40 6.68 2.28 -12.06
N PRO A 41 6.79 2.10 -13.39
CA PRO A 41 8.03 1.66 -14.02
C PRO A 41 9.10 2.76 -14.11
N LYS A 42 8.71 4.02 -13.90
CA LYS A 42 9.57 5.18 -14.10
C LYS A 42 9.61 6.04 -12.85
N ILE A 43 10.78 6.60 -12.59
CA ILE A 43 10.98 7.62 -11.57
C ILE A 43 11.56 8.87 -12.21
N VAL A 44 11.06 10.03 -11.79
CA VAL A 44 11.58 11.34 -12.12
C VAL A 44 12.27 11.90 -10.89
N ARG A 45 13.59 12.09 -10.95
CA ARG A 45 14.37 12.64 -9.84
C ARG A 45 14.84 14.04 -10.16
N ALA A 46 14.53 14.99 -9.29
CA ALA A 46 15.06 16.35 -9.35
C ALA A 46 15.77 16.70 -8.04
N TYR A 47 16.91 17.37 -8.14
CA TYR A 47 17.67 17.78 -6.98
C TYR A 47 17.67 19.30 -6.85
N HIS A 48 17.52 19.79 -5.62
CA HIS A 48 17.51 21.23 -5.36
C HIS A 48 18.70 21.68 -4.52
N LYS A 49 19.17 22.90 -4.76
CA LYS A 49 20.11 23.64 -3.90
C LYS A 49 19.43 24.94 -3.49
N GLN A 50 19.19 25.12 -2.19
CA GLN A 50 18.52 26.32 -1.65
C GLN A 50 17.18 26.64 -2.34
N GLY A 51 16.37 25.61 -2.62
CA GLY A 51 15.07 25.75 -3.28
C GLY A 51 15.11 25.84 -4.81
N LEU A 52 16.28 26.01 -5.43
CA LEU A 52 16.42 25.99 -6.88
C LEU A 52 16.65 24.56 -7.39
N PHE A 53 15.74 24.07 -8.23
CA PHE A 53 15.80 22.73 -8.81
C PHE A 53 16.68 22.69 -10.05
N ALA A 54 17.56 21.69 -10.11
CA ALA A 54 18.21 21.29 -11.34
C ALA A 54 17.21 20.56 -12.27
N VAL A 55 17.61 20.38 -13.52
CA VAL A 55 16.82 19.63 -14.52
C VAL A 55 16.54 18.22 -13.99
N ALA A 56 15.26 17.84 -14.02
CA ALA A 56 14.82 16.52 -13.59
C ALA A 56 15.29 15.43 -14.55
N ARG A 57 15.68 14.27 -14.00
CA ARG A 57 16.05 13.09 -14.78
C ARG A 57 14.91 12.07 -14.73
N VAL A 58 14.53 11.57 -15.90
CA VAL A 58 13.57 10.47 -16.04
C VAL A 58 14.34 9.18 -16.20
N GLU A 59 14.02 8.19 -15.38
CA GLU A 59 14.71 6.91 -15.36
C GLU A 59 13.68 5.78 -15.45
N ASP A 60 13.90 4.83 -16.35
CA ASP A 60 13.17 3.57 -16.40
C ASP A 60 13.85 2.57 -15.47
N VAL A 61 13.12 2.15 -14.44
CA VAL A 61 13.59 1.29 -13.35
C VAL A 61 12.79 0.00 -13.27
N ALA A 62 12.07 -0.36 -14.34
CA ALA A 62 11.23 -1.57 -14.36
C ALA A 62 12.03 -2.84 -14.09
N LEU A 63 13.26 -2.93 -14.62
CA LEU A 63 14.15 -4.06 -14.38
C LEU A 63 14.64 -4.12 -12.93
N ASP A 64 14.93 -2.96 -12.33
CA ASP A 64 15.37 -2.88 -10.93
C ASP A 64 14.25 -3.26 -9.97
N ILE A 65 13.02 -2.83 -10.25
CA ILE A 65 11.82 -3.24 -9.50
C ILE A 65 11.64 -4.75 -9.55
N LYS A 66 11.78 -5.35 -10.75
CA LYS A 66 11.67 -6.81 -10.93
C LYS A 66 12.74 -7.54 -10.09
N ARG A 67 14.01 -7.16 -10.23
CA ARG A 67 15.14 -7.74 -9.50
C ARG A 67 14.98 -7.57 -7.99
N TRP A 68 14.53 -6.40 -7.54
CA TRP A 68 14.25 -6.14 -6.13
C TRP A 68 13.19 -7.12 -5.61
N GLY A 69 12.09 -7.30 -6.34
CA GLY A 69 11.06 -8.27 -5.97
C GLY A 69 11.58 -9.70 -5.89
N GLU A 70 12.41 -10.13 -6.85
CA GLU A 70 13.04 -11.46 -6.86
C GLU A 70 13.99 -11.67 -5.67
N ASN A 71 14.74 -10.64 -5.28
CA ASN A 71 15.69 -10.71 -4.18
C ASN A 71 15.03 -10.64 -2.79
N HIS A 72 13.81 -10.11 -2.68
CA HIS A 72 13.10 -9.92 -1.40
C HIS A 72 11.94 -10.91 -1.21
N GLN A 73 11.96 -12.05 -1.90
CA GLN A 73 10.87 -13.04 -1.84
C GLN A 73 10.58 -13.55 -0.42
N ALA A 74 11.59 -13.70 0.43
CA ALA A 74 11.41 -14.11 1.81
C ALA A 74 10.59 -13.08 2.61
N ASP A 75 10.95 -11.79 2.50
CA ASP A 75 10.27 -10.69 3.17
C ASP A 75 8.83 -10.53 2.65
N LEU A 76 8.64 -10.64 1.33
CA LEU A 76 7.31 -10.56 0.72
C LEU A 76 6.39 -11.70 1.17
N LYS A 77 6.92 -12.92 1.31
CA LYS A 77 6.17 -14.06 1.89
C LYS A 77 5.81 -13.81 3.36
N LYS A 78 6.72 -13.24 4.14
CA LYS A 78 6.47 -12.86 5.53
C LYS A 78 5.38 -11.79 5.62
N LEU A 79 5.44 -10.76 4.77
CA LEU A 79 4.43 -9.71 4.68
C LEU A 79 3.05 -10.28 4.30
N ALA A 80 2.98 -11.12 3.27
CA ALA A 80 1.73 -11.76 2.87
C ALA A 80 1.13 -12.61 4.00
N THR A 81 1.96 -13.36 4.71
CA THR A 81 1.55 -14.15 5.89
C THR A 81 1.05 -13.25 7.01
N LEU A 82 1.73 -12.13 7.26
CA LEU A 82 1.36 -11.18 8.29
C LEU A 82 0.00 -10.52 7.99
N ILE A 83 -0.22 -10.06 6.75
CA ILE A 83 -1.49 -9.49 6.31
C ILE A 83 -2.63 -10.50 6.50
N LYS A 84 -2.41 -11.78 6.13
CA LYS A 84 -3.41 -12.84 6.34
C LYS A 84 -3.74 -13.04 7.82
N LYS A 85 -2.72 -13.06 8.70
CA LYS A 85 -2.91 -13.17 10.15
C LYS A 85 -3.70 -11.99 10.70
N ILE A 86 -3.35 -10.75 10.31
CA ILE A 86 -4.09 -9.54 10.71
C ILE A 86 -5.55 -9.65 10.28
N ILE A 87 -5.81 -10.04 9.03
CA ILE A 87 -7.19 -10.20 8.52
C ILE A 87 -7.95 -11.25 9.34
N SER A 88 -7.35 -12.40 9.65
CA SER A 88 -7.99 -13.46 10.46
C SER A 88 -8.39 -12.94 11.83
N VAL A 89 -7.42 -12.39 12.57
CA VAL A 89 -7.64 -11.87 13.92
C VAL A 89 -8.72 -10.78 13.92
N VAL A 90 -8.68 -9.84 12.97
CA VAL A 90 -9.67 -8.76 12.90
C VAL A 90 -11.06 -9.30 12.58
N LYS A 91 -11.19 -10.32 11.71
CA LYS A 91 -12.48 -10.94 11.40
C LYS A 91 -13.06 -11.67 12.62
N GLU A 92 -12.25 -12.43 13.34
CA GLU A 92 -12.63 -13.15 14.56
C GLU A 92 -13.03 -12.20 15.71
N ASN A 93 -12.54 -10.95 15.68
CA ASN A 93 -12.77 -9.94 16.71
C ASN A 93 -13.75 -8.84 16.27
N GLY A 94 -14.82 -9.20 15.54
CA GLY A 94 -15.90 -8.28 15.20
C GLY A 94 -15.64 -7.36 14.00
N GLY A 95 -14.65 -7.69 13.17
CA GLY A 95 -14.41 -7.03 11.87
C GLY A 95 -13.75 -5.66 11.95
N LYS A 96 -13.29 -5.24 13.14
CA LYS A 96 -12.62 -3.94 13.36
C LYS A 96 -11.44 -4.11 14.31
N GLY A 97 -10.33 -3.43 14.04
CA GLY A 97 -9.17 -3.46 14.91
C GLY A 97 -8.12 -2.42 14.53
N VAL A 98 -7.24 -2.14 15.47
CA VAL A 98 -6.09 -1.25 15.30
C VAL A 98 -4.82 -2.08 15.39
N VAL A 99 -4.00 -2.02 14.35
CA VAL A 99 -2.66 -2.63 14.34
C VAL A 99 -1.67 -1.61 14.86
N LYS A 100 -0.90 -1.96 15.91
CA LYS A 100 0.16 -1.13 16.50
C LYS A 100 1.47 -1.87 16.49
N TYR A 101 2.54 -1.15 16.18
CA TYR A 101 3.90 -1.66 16.25
C TYR A 101 4.63 -0.97 17.40
N HIS A 102 5.12 -1.77 18.36
CA HIS A 102 5.77 -1.31 19.59
C HIS A 102 7.25 -1.67 19.55
N ILE A 103 8.09 -0.71 19.17
CA ILE A 103 9.55 -0.86 19.12
C ILE A 103 10.12 -0.93 20.54
N ASP A 104 9.59 -0.09 21.44
CA ASP A 104 9.98 0.06 22.83
C ASP A 104 9.61 -1.15 23.71
N GLN A 105 8.65 -1.99 23.26
CA GLN A 105 8.17 -3.16 24.00
C GLN A 105 8.65 -4.49 23.39
N GLY A 106 9.86 -4.49 22.83
CA GLY A 106 10.52 -5.69 22.34
C GLY A 106 10.09 -6.11 20.94
N ASP A 107 9.94 -5.14 20.03
CA ASP A 107 9.68 -5.39 18.61
C ASP A 107 8.42 -6.23 18.35
N LYS A 108 7.28 -5.73 18.86
CA LYS A 108 6.00 -6.46 18.82
C LYS A 108 4.97 -5.77 17.94
N LEU A 109 4.24 -6.58 17.17
CA LEU A 109 3.03 -6.17 16.48
C LEU A 109 1.80 -6.63 17.28
N ALA A 110 1.00 -5.67 17.76
CA ALA A 110 -0.20 -5.92 18.54
C ALA A 110 -1.45 -5.51 17.76
N ILE A 111 -2.54 -6.27 17.93
CA ILE A 111 -3.86 -5.97 17.37
C ILE A 111 -4.80 -5.70 18.54
N TRP A 112 -5.40 -4.52 18.53
CA TRP A 112 -6.33 -4.07 19.57
C TRP A 112 -7.74 -4.00 18.99
N GLN A 113 -8.74 -4.39 19.79
CA GLN A 113 -10.14 -4.12 19.42
C GLN A 113 -10.35 -2.61 19.32
N SER A 114 -11.11 -2.19 18.31
CA SER A 114 -11.40 -0.78 18.09
C SER A 114 -12.75 -0.41 18.69
N ASP A 115 -12.75 0.46 19.69
CA ASP A 115 -13.95 1.15 20.18
C ASP A 115 -14.15 2.52 19.51
N GLY A 116 -13.32 2.81 18.50
CA GLY A 116 -13.29 4.09 17.80
C GLY A 116 -14.45 4.28 16.80
N LYS A 117 -14.56 5.52 16.32
CA LYS A 117 -15.50 5.89 15.25
C LYS A 117 -15.25 5.05 13.99
N LYS A 118 -16.32 4.83 13.22
CA LYS A 118 -16.28 4.19 11.90
C LYS A 118 -15.18 4.83 11.03
N LEU A 119 -14.36 4.00 10.37
CA LEU A 119 -13.24 4.45 9.53
C LEU A 119 -13.69 4.91 8.14
N LEU A 120 -14.86 4.45 7.70
CA LEU A 120 -15.47 4.85 6.44
C LEU A 120 -16.79 5.60 6.71
N PRO A 121 -17.20 6.50 5.81
CA PRO A 121 -18.54 7.06 5.80
C PRO A 121 -19.62 5.97 5.74
N ASP A 122 -20.80 6.26 6.33
CA ASP A 122 -21.91 5.30 6.43
C ASP A 122 -22.38 4.79 5.06
N ASP A 123 -22.38 5.66 4.03
CA ASP A 123 -22.81 5.29 2.69
C ASP A 123 -21.90 4.24 2.03
N LEU A 124 -20.62 4.17 2.42
CA LEU A 124 -19.69 3.14 1.95
C LEU A 124 -19.95 1.81 2.63
N TYR A 125 -20.23 1.80 3.94
CA TYR A 125 -20.60 0.56 4.64
C TYR A 125 -21.87 -0.05 4.03
N SER A 126 -22.92 0.74 3.81
CA SER A 126 -24.16 0.25 3.21
C SER A 126 -23.94 -0.41 1.84
N LYS A 127 -23.08 0.17 0.99
CA LYS A 127 -22.75 -0.38 -0.34
C LYS A 127 -21.91 -1.66 -0.29
N LEU A 128 -21.09 -1.81 0.74
CA LEU A 128 -20.22 -2.98 0.91
C LEU A 128 -20.98 -4.14 1.56
N ASP A 129 -21.87 -3.85 2.53
CA ASP A 129 -22.70 -4.85 3.18
C ASP A 129 -23.81 -5.38 2.27
N SER A 130 -24.35 -4.54 1.37
CA SER A 130 -25.36 -4.96 0.39
C SER A 130 -24.85 -5.96 -0.65
N LYS A 131 -23.55 -6.25 -0.67
CA LYS A 131 -22.91 -7.22 -1.58
C LYS A 131 -22.60 -8.57 -0.93
N LYS A 132 -22.92 -8.78 0.35
CA LYS A 132 -22.80 -10.11 0.96
C LYS A 132 -23.92 -11.01 0.37
N PRO A 133 -23.60 -12.22 -0.11
CA PRO A 133 -24.64 -13.19 -0.46
C PRO A 133 -25.54 -13.41 0.75
N LYS A 134 -26.86 -13.49 0.52
CA LYS A 134 -27.76 -13.90 1.59
C LYS A 134 -27.43 -15.34 1.94
N GLU A 135 -27.26 -15.61 3.22
CA GLU A 135 -27.00 -16.95 3.79
C GLU A 135 -28.14 -17.95 3.49
N SER A 136 -29.25 -17.48 2.90
CA SER A 136 -30.37 -18.28 2.40
C SER A 136 -30.18 -18.91 1.01
N GLU A 137 -29.06 -18.68 0.31
CA GLU A 137 -28.76 -19.29 -1.01
C GLU A 137 -27.70 -20.41 -0.95
N LEU A 138 -27.26 -20.81 0.24
CA LEU A 138 -26.42 -22.00 0.43
C LEU A 138 -27.31 -23.22 0.61
N GLU A 139 -27.84 -23.77 -0.49
CA GLU A 139 -28.33 -25.15 -0.45
C GLU A 139 -27.15 -26.13 -0.37
N PRO A 140 -27.27 -27.21 0.43
CA PRO A 140 -26.24 -28.24 0.51
C PRO A 140 -26.23 -29.01 -0.81
N VAL A 141 -25.10 -28.95 -1.53
CA VAL A 141 -24.82 -29.90 -2.60
C VAL A 141 -24.54 -31.25 -1.95
N MET A 142 -25.44 -32.22 -2.17
CA MET A 142 -25.23 -33.65 -1.87
C MET A 142 -24.09 -34.23 -2.68
#